data_AF-A0A3E0WR50-F1
#
_entry.id   AF-A0A3E0WR50-F1
#
_cell.length_a   1.000
_cell.length_b   1.000
_cell.length_c   1.000
_cell.angle_alpha   90.00
_cell.angle_beta   90.00
_cell.angle_gamma   90.00
#
_symmetry.space_group_name_H-M   'P 1'
#
loop_
_entity.id
_entity.type
_entity.pdbx_description
1 polymer ?
#
loop_
_entity_poly.entity_id
_entity_poly.type
_entity_poly.pdbx_seq_one_letter_code
_entity_poly.pdbx_strand_id
1 'polypeptide(L)'
;MLLSAWFALDDSAELMRWLPRAIEQFPEQRQYWLQLAALYLQEENDTAALAVLDTAYRKRLLVEERELLNLIHLHRQVGTPYRAGQILAAGLDRGEIEATPTHYEQLADTWTQAQEPERAVGALENALRLGAEDGLRLKLARLLMQEERWSQAYRTLDEGLTDFRDDRKGEAYLLMGIVAFEDGRADLAREAFSHAKAHEAVREDARHWLAFLDAANRP
;
A
#
# COMPACT_ATOMS: atom_id res chain seq x y z
N MET A 1 29.74 26.05 5.51
CA MET A 1 28.37 25.60 5.15
C MET A 1 27.64 26.57 4.21
N LEU A 2 27.77 27.90 4.35
CA LEU A 2 27.11 28.83 3.41
C LEU A 2 27.71 28.87 1.99
N LEU A 3 29.05 28.77 1.85
CA LEU A 3 29.71 28.83 0.54
C LEU A 3 29.43 27.60 -0.34
N SER A 4 29.45 26.39 0.25
CA SER A 4 29.12 25.14 -0.44
C SER A 4 27.64 25.06 -0.82
N ALA A 5 26.75 25.60 0.01
CA ALA A 5 25.33 25.72 -0.33
C ALA A 5 25.11 26.75 -1.45
N TRP A 6 25.85 27.87 -1.46
CA TRP A 6 25.75 28.88 -2.52
C TRP A 6 26.26 28.36 -3.88
N PHE A 7 27.41 27.68 -3.92
CA PHE A 7 27.90 27.03 -5.15
C PHE A 7 26.93 25.96 -5.66
N ALA A 8 26.37 25.15 -4.76
CA ALA A 8 25.36 24.16 -5.14
C ALA A 8 24.06 24.79 -5.69
N LEU A 9 23.64 25.95 -5.17
CA LEU A 9 22.46 26.67 -5.66
C LEU A 9 22.72 27.32 -7.04
N ASP A 10 23.92 27.87 -7.27
CA ASP A 10 24.28 28.48 -8.55
C ASP A 10 24.36 27.43 -9.67
N ASP A 11 24.98 26.28 -9.38
CA ASP A 11 25.03 25.12 -10.29
C ASP A 11 23.61 24.60 -10.62
N SER A 12 22.71 24.52 -9.63
CA SER A 12 21.32 24.08 -9.85
C SER A 12 20.54 25.02 -10.78
N ALA A 13 20.69 26.33 -10.62
CA ALA A 13 20.00 27.32 -11.45
C ALA A 13 20.51 27.34 -12.91
N GLU A 14 21.79 27.06 -13.13
CA GLU A 14 22.33 26.86 -14.48
C GLU A 14 21.83 25.54 -15.09
N LEU A 15 21.88 24.45 -14.33
CA LEU A 15 21.41 23.14 -14.79
C LEU A 15 19.92 23.16 -15.15
N MET A 16 19.07 23.81 -14.36
CA MET A 16 17.64 23.95 -14.68
C MET A 16 17.38 24.74 -15.96
N ARG A 17 18.27 25.65 -16.35
CA ARG A 17 18.17 26.38 -17.63
C ARG A 17 18.70 25.55 -18.81
N TRP A 18 19.72 24.73 -18.57
CA TRP A 18 20.38 23.94 -19.60
C TRP A 18 19.67 22.62 -19.91
N LEU A 19 19.21 21.88 -18.89
CA LEU A 19 18.63 20.55 -19.04
C LEU A 19 17.40 20.49 -19.96
N PRO A 20 16.44 21.43 -19.94
CA PRO A 20 15.33 21.41 -20.88
C PRO A 20 15.79 21.49 -22.34
N ARG A 21 16.79 22.33 -22.66
CA ARG A 21 17.36 22.43 -24.01
C ARG A 21 18.15 21.18 -24.39
N ALA A 22 18.86 20.59 -23.44
CA ALA A 22 19.56 19.33 -23.65
C ALA A 22 18.59 18.19 -23.95
N ILE A 23 17.44 18.14 -23.27
CA ILE A 23 16.36 17.17 -23.53
C ILE A 23 15.74 17.40 -24.91
N GLU A 24 15.51 18.64 -25.33
CA GLU A 24 15.00 18.94 -26.67
C GLU A 24 15.94 18.44 -27.77
N GLN A 25 17.26 18.59 -27.58
CA GLN A 25 18.27 18.18 -28.55
C GLN A 25 18.57 16.68 -28.49
N PHE A 26 18.53 16.09 -27.30
CA PHE A 26 18.89 14.69 -27.03
C PHE A 26 17.79 14.00 -26.21
N PRO A 27 16.58 13.83 -26.76
CA PRO A 27 15.42 13.34 -26.01
C PRO A 27 15.57 11.91 -25.51
N GLU A 28 16.41 11.10 -26.15
CA GLU A 28 16.70 9.71 -25.78
C GLU A 28 17.70 9.61 -24.60
N GLN A 29 18.33 10.73 -24.21
CA GLN A 29 19.31 10.75 -23.14
C GLN A 29 18.59 10.74 -21.77
N ARG A 30 18.19 9.54 -21.32
CA ARG A 30 17.54 9.26 -20.03
C ARG A 30 18.09 10.06 -18.86
N GLN A 31 19.41 10.17 -18.74
CA GLN A 31 20.06 10.86 -17.62
C GLN A 31 19.60 12.32 -17.47
N TYR A 32 19.31 13.03 -18.57
CA TYR A 32 18.86 14.42 -18.50
C TYR A 32 17.48 14.55 -17.88
N TRP A 33 16.57 13.61 -18.18
CA TRP A 33 15.25 13.55 -17.55
C TRP A 33 15.35 13.29 -16.05
N LEU A 34 16.19 12.34 -15.64
CA LEU A 34 16.39 12.02 -14.22
C LEU A 34 17.00 13.18 -13.44
N GLN A 35 18.00 13.85 -14.01
CA GLN A 35 18.62 15.03 -13.39
C GLN A 35 17.62 16.18 -13.27
N LEU A 36 16.83 16.45 -14.31
CA LEU A 36 15.84 17.53 -14.26
C LEU A 36 14.76 17.24 -13.21
N ALA A 37 14.27 16.00 -13.13
CA ALA A 37 13.33 15.60 -12.10
C ALA A 37 13.93 15.75 -10.69
N ALA A 38 15.19 15.35 -10.50
CA ALA A 38 15.88 15.48 -9.22
C ALA A 38 16.02 16.95 -8.78
N LEU A 39 16.31 17.87 -9.72
CA LEU A 39 16.35 19.31 -9.43
C LEU A 39 14.98 19.83 -8.99
N TYR A 40 13.90 19.43 -9.68
CA TYR A 40 12.55 19.82 -9.26
C TYR A 40 12.19 19.28 -7.87
N LEU A 41 12.60 18.04 -7.52
CA LEU A 41 12.41 17.51 -6.17
C LEU A 41 13.21 18.28 -5.11
N GLN A 42 14.42 18.72 -5.44
CA GLN A 42 15.23 19.55 -4.53
C GLN A 42 14.60 20.92 -4.27
N GLU A 43 13.83 21.44 -5.22
CA GLU A 43 13.04 22.66 -5.06
C GLU A 43 11.64 22.42 -4.48
N GLU A 44 11.36 21.21 -4.00
CA GLU A 44 10.04 20.80 -3.47
C GLU A 44 8.90 20.95 -4.50
N ASN A 45 9.25 20.91 -5.80
CA ASN A 45 8.32 21.00 -6.91
C ASN A 45 7.97 19.61 -7.46
N ASP A 46 7.29 18.81 -6.64
CA ASP A 46 6.91 17.43 -6.93
C ASP A 46 6.07 17.31 -8.22
N THR A 47 5.24 18.32 -8.52
CA THR A 47 4.40 18.32 -9.73
C THR A 47 5.25 18.44 -11.00
N ALA A 48 6.27 19.31 -11.01
CA ALA A 48 7.17 19.43 -12.15
C ALA A 48 8.07 18.20 -12.28
N ALA A 49 8.58 17.68 -11.17
CA ALA A 49 9.33 16.42 -11.16
C ALA A 49 8.49 15.27 -11.75
N LEU A 50 7.22 15.19 -11.39
CA LEU A 50 6.29 14.19 -11.90
C LEU A 50 6.09 14.31 -13.40
N ALA A 51 5.87 15.54 -13.90
CA ALA A 51 5.69 15.77 -15.33
C ALA A 51 6.91 15.31 -16.15
N VAL A 52 8.13 15.54 -15.63
CA VAL A 52 9.38 15.09 -16.25
C VAL A 52 9.47 13.56 -16.26
N LEU A 53 9.28 12.91 -15.10
CA LEU A 53 9.41 11.46 -14.99
C LEU A 53 8.31 10.69 -15.73
N ASP A 54 7.04 11.15 -15.68
CA ASP A 54 5.94 10.52 -16.43
C ASP A 54 6.16 10.66 -17.94
N THR A 55 6.77 11.75 -18.40
CA THR A 55 7.15 11.91 -19.81
C THR A 55 8.28 10.96 -20.21
N ALA A 56 9.32 10.82 -19.36
CA ALA A 56 10.38 9.83 -19.58
C ALA A 56 9.84 8.39 -19.58
N TYR A 57 8.89 8.07 -18.70
CA TYR A 57 8.21 6.77 -18.65
C TYR A 57 7.42 6.49 -19.93
N ARG A 58 6.63 7.46 -20.42
CA ARG A 58 5.90 7.32 -21.70
C ARG A 58 6.83 7.09 -22.89
N LYS A 59 8.05 7.62 -22.83
CA LYS A 59 9.12 7.40 -23.82
C LYS A 59 9.89 6.09 -23.63
N ARG A 60 9.52 5.27 -22.63
CA ARG A 60 10.22 4.02 -22.26
C ARG A 60 11.70 4.23 -21.90
N LEU A 61 12.01 5.38 -21.31
CA LEU A 61 13.38 5.72 -20.88
C LEU A 61 13.67 5.27 -19.45
N LEU A 62 12.64 5.05 -18.62
CA LEU A 62 12.82 4.47 -17.29
C LEU A 62 12.95 2.95 -17.43
N VAL A 63 14.13 2.43 -17.13
CA VAL A 63 14.49 1.02 -17.38
C VAL A 63 14.89 0.27 -16.12
N GLU A 64 15.12 0.99 -15.03
CA GLU A 64 15.45 0.39 -13.74
C GLU A 64 14.21 0.39 -12.84
N GLU A 65 13.99 -0.71 -12.13
CA GLU A 65 12.89 -0.87 -11.17
C GLU A 65 12.80 0.30 -10.19
N ARG A 66 13.93 0.74 -9.62
CA ARG A 66 13.97 1.87 -8.67
C ARG A 66 13.40 3.16 -9.25
N GLU A 67 13.51 3.38 -10.55
CA GLU A 67 13.00 4.58 -11.21
C GLU A 67 11.49 4.53 -11.39
N LEU A 68 10.97 3.34 -11.71
CA LEU A 68 9.55 3.09 -11.77
C LEU A 68 8.95 3.25 -10.37
N LEU A 69 9.58 2.68 -9.34
CA LEU A 69 9.14 2.81 -7.95
C LEU A 69 9.16 4.28 -7.49
N ASN A 70 10.17 5.06 -7.88
CA ASN A 70 10.21 6.50 -7.61
C ASN A 70 9.07 7.25 -8.30
N LEU A 71 8.78 6.96 -9.57
CA LEU A 71 7.64 7.55 -10.30
C LEU A 71 6.29 7.18 -9.64
N ILE A 72 6.12 5.92 -9.23
CA ILE A 72 4.92 5.43 -8.52
C ILE A 72 4.75 6.18 -7.20
N HIS A 73 5.83 6.34 -6.42
CA HIS A 73 5.81 7.10 -5.18
C HIS A 73 5.40 8.56 -5.41
N LEU A 74 5.99 9.20 -6.41
CA LEU A 74 5.70 10.61 -6.73
C LEU A 74 4.25 10.81 -7.20
N HIS A 75 3.70 9.90 -8.01
CA HIS A 75 2.28 9.92 -8.36
C HIS A 75 1.38 9.86 -7.12
N ARG A 76 1.72 9.05 -6.11
CA ARG A 76 0.96 8.98 -4.85
C ARG A 76 1.06 10.27 -4.05
N GLN A 77 2.26 10.85 -3.93
CA GLN A 77 2.49 12.11 -3.22
C GLN A 77 1.70 13.28 -3.84
N VAL A 78 1.70 13.39 -5.17
CA VAL A 78 0.99 14.44 -5.91
C VAL A 78 -0.53 14.19 -6.00
N GLY A 79 -1.05 13.10 -5.41
CA GLY A 79 -2.49 12.84 -5.35
C GLY A 79 -3.08 12.19 -6.60
N THR A 80 -2.26 11.43 -7.34
CA THR A 80 -2.68 10.62 -8.50
C THR A 80 -2.47 9.11 -8.29
N PRO A 81 -2.94 8.54 -7.15
CA PRO A 81 -2.66 7.14 -6.77
C PRO A 81 -3.23 6.12 -7.76
N TYR A 82 -4.34 6.42 -8.45
CA TYR A 82 -4.85 5.53 -9.49
C TYR A 82 -3.82 5.30 -10.60
N ARG A 83 -3.13 6.37 -11.04
CA ARG A 83 -2.07 6.28 -12.04
C ARG A 83 -0.85 5.54 -11.52
N ALA A 84 -0.47 5.78 -10.26
CA ALA A 84 0.58 5.02 -9.59
C ALA A 84 0.29 3.51 -9.60
N GLY A 85 -0.94 3.12 -9.25
CA GLY A 85 -1.37 1.72 -9.23
C GLY A 85 -1.32 1.08 -10.62
N GLN A 86 -1.72 1.81 -11.67
CA GLN A 86 -1.60 1.33 -13.05
C GLN A 86 -0.16 1.08 -13.46
N ILE A 87 0.75 1.99 -13.12
CA ILE A 87 2.17 1.86 -13.45
C ILE A 87 2.78 0.68 -12.69
N LEU A 88 2.49 0.54 -11.39
CA LEU A 88 2.99 -0.55 -10.56
C LEU A 88 2.46 -1.91 -11.02
N ALA A 89 1.15 -2.04 -11.23
CA ALA A 89 0.55 -3.27 -11.74
C ALA A 89 1.16 -3.66 -13.10
N ALA A 90 1.29 -2.71 -14.02
CA ALA A 90 1.84 -3.00 -15.33
C ALA A 90 3.35 -3.29 -15.29
N GLY A 91 4.10 -2.70 -14.35
CA GLY A 91 5.51 -3.01 -14.11
C GLY A 91 5.71 -4.43 -13.57
N LEU A 92 4.85 -4.86 -12.64
CA LEU A 92 4.80 -6.23 -12.14
C LEU A 92 4.46 -7.22 -13.25
N ASP A 93 3.44 -6.93 -14.06
CA ASP A 93 3.00 -7.79 -15.17
C ASP A 93 4.07 -7.95 -16.26
N ARG A 94 4.86 -6.90 -16.52
CA ARG A 94 5.95 -6.92 -17.51
C ARG A 94 7.27 -7.44 -16.97
N GLY A 95 7.38 -7.71 -15.67
CA GLY A 95 8.64 -8.08 -15.01
C GLY A 95 9.66 -6.93 -14.96
N GLU A 96 9.20 -5.69 -15.11
CA GLU A 96 10.02 -4.48 -14.91
C GLU A 96 10.17 -4.13 -13.42
N ILE A 97 9.24 -4.61 -12.61
CA ILE A 97 9.25 -4.57 -11.14
C ILE A 97 9.14 -6.02 -10.67
N GLU A 98 10.00 -6.42 -9.73
CA GLU A 98 10.04 -7.79 -9.23
C GLU A 98 8.73 -8.13 -8.49
N ALA A 99 8.16 -9.29 -8.79
CA ALA A 99 6.95 -9.79 -8.14
C ALA A 99 7.25 -10.30 -6.72
N THR A 100 7.43 -9.38 -5.77
CA THR A 100 7.69 -9.67 -4.35
C THR A 100 6.46 -9.40 -3.48
N PRO A 101 6.34 -10.06 -2.30
CA PRO A 101 5.33 -9.69 -1.30
C PRO A 101 5.27 -8.19 -1.02
N THR A 102 6.43 -7.54 -0.88
CA THR A 102 6.55 -6.10 -0.61
C THR A 102 5.97 -5.24 -1.73
N HIS A 103 6.22 -5.57 -3.00
CA HIS A 103 5.67 -4.79 -4.11
C HIS A 103 4.16 -4.99 -4.28
N TYR A 104 3.64 -6.18 -3.99
CA TYR A 104 2.20 -6.40 -3.95
C TYR A 104 1.53 -5.71 -2.76
N GLU A 105 2.19 -5.61 -1.60
CA GLU A 105 1.71 -4.77 -0.50
C GLU A 105 1.67 -3.29 -0.90
N GLN A 106 2.73 -2.80 -1.53
CA GLN A 106 2.77 -1.43 -2.05
C GLN A 106 1.66 -1.19 -3.08
N LEU A 107 1.37 -2.18 -3.94
CA LEU A 107 0.27 -2.10 -4.90
C LEU A 107 -1.08 -2.02 -4.18
N ALA A 108 -1.29 -2.84 -3.14
CA ALA A 108 -2.49 -2.79 -2.33
C ALA A 108 -2.68 -1.42 -1.68
N ASP A 109 -1.63 -0.85 -1.05
CA ASP A 109 -1.70 0.48 -0.45
C ASP A 109 -1.98 1.58 -1.46
N THR A 110 -1.43 1.43 -2.67
CA THR A 110 -1.66 2.37 -3.76
C THR A 110 -3.12 2.32 -4.23
N TRP A 111 -3.70 1.12 -4.36
CA TRP A 111 -5.11 0.96 -4.71
C TRP A 111 -6.07 1.41 -3.61
N THR A 112 -5.73 1.16 -2.34
CA THR A 112 -6.51 1.69 -1.20
C THR A 112 -6.54 3.21 -1.23
N GLN A 113 -5.40 3.88 -1.49
CA GLN A 113 -5.36 5.34 -1.66
C GLN A 113 -6.16 5.84 -2.86
N ALA A 114 -6.25 5.02 -3.92
CA ALA A 114 -7.04 5.30 -5.10
C ALA A 114 -8.55 5.04 -4.92
N GLN A 115 -8.99 4.54 -3.75
CA GLN A 115 -10.36 4.09 -3.50
C GLN A 115 -10.78 2.96 -4.45
N GLU A 116 -9.86 2.02 -4.72
CA GLU A 116 -10.05 0.85 -5.58
C GLU A 116 -9.96 -0.45 -4.76
N PRO A 117 -10.95 -0.74 -3.90
CA PRO A 117 -10.86 -1.80 -2.88
C PRO A 117 -10.69 -3.20 -3.48
N GLU A 118 -11.39 -3.52 -4.58
CA GLU A 118 -11.26 -4.82 -5.25
C GLU A 118 -9.84 -5.07 -5.78
N ARG A 119 -9.18 -4.04 -6.30
CA ARG A 119 -7.78 -4.15 -6.76
C ARG A 119 -6.81 -4.26 -5.58
N ALA A 120 -7.09 -3.58 -4.48
CA ALA A 120 -6.32 -3.69 -3.26
C ALA A 120 -6.43 -5.10 -2.64
N VAL A 121 -7.62 -5.69 -2.62
CA VAL A 121 -7.86 -7.09 -2.21
C VAL A 121 -7.02 -8.04 -3.06
N GLY A 122 -7.13 -7.94 -4.39
CA GLY A 122 -6.37 -8.80 -5.29
C GLY A 122 -4.85 -8.67 -5.10
N ALA A 123 -4.34 -7.46 -4.84
CA ALA A 123 -2.93 -7.24 -4.56
C ALA A 123 -2.48 -7.91 -3.24
N LEU A 124 -3.25 -7.79 -2.16
CA LEU A 124 -2.94 -8.48 -0.89
C LEU A 124 -3.02 -10.00 -1.01
N GLU A 125 -3.97 -10.54 -1.76
CA GLU A 125 -4.06 -11.97 -2.05
C GLU A 125 -2.82 -12.48 -2.80
N ASN A 126 -2.31 -11.69 -3.75
CA ASN A 126 -1.04 -12.02 -4.43
C ASN A 126 0.16 -11.96 -3.47
N ALA A 127 0.23 -10.94 -2.60
CA ALA A 127 1.29 -10.84 -1.59
C ALA A 127 1.32 -12.08 -0.67
N LEU A 128 0.15 -12.49 -0.14
CA LEU A 128 0.02 -13.66 0.72
C LEU A 128 0.39 -14.96 0.00
N ARG A 129 0.04 -15.10 -1.29
CA ARG A 129 0.42 -16.27 -2.10
C ARG A 129 1.93 -16.38 -2.29
N LEU A 130 2.64 -15.26 -2.25
CA LEU A 130 4.10 -15.20 -2.33
C LEU A 130 4.79 -15.32 -0.95
N GLY A 131 4.04 -15.65 0.10
CA GLY A 131 4.60 -15.87 1.44
C GLY A 131 4.82 -14.58 2.23
N ALA A 132 3.98 -13.55 2.01
CA ALA A 132 3.98 -12.38 2.88
C ALA A 132 3.74 -12.75 4.35
N GLU A 133 4.17 -11.86 5.25
CA GLU A 133 3.91 -12.01 6.68
C GLU A 133 2.40 -12.07 6.99
N ASP A 134 2.08 -12.79 8.06
CA ASP A 134 0.74 -12.91 8.64
C ASP A 134 0.05 -11.55 8.87
N GLY A 135 0.81 -10.49 9.14
CA GLY A 135 0.29 -9.12 9.26
C GLY A 135 -0.54 -8.64 8.05
N LEU A 136 -0.19 -9.04 6.83
CA LEU A 136 -0.94 -8.66 5.63
C LEU A 136 -2.30 -9.36 5.56
N ARG A 137 -2.46 -10.50 6.24
CA ARG A 137 -3.74 -11.20 6.33
C ARG A 137 -4.75 -10.42 7.18
N LEU A 138 -4.29 -9.81 8.28
CA LEU A 138 -5.13 -8.88 9.06
C LEU A 138 -5.50 -7.64 8.24
N LYS A 139 -4.56 -7.12 7.43
CA LYS A 139 -4.82 -6.00 6.51
C LYS A 139 -5.89 -6.35 5.48
N LEU A 140 -5.78 -7.54 4.85
CA LEU A 140 -6.77 -8.05 3.91
C LEU A 140 -8.15 -8.23 4.58
N ALA A 141 -8.20 -8.84 5.77
CA ALA A 141 -9.44 -9.02 6.50
C ALA A 141 -10.13 -7.68 6.82
N ARG A 142 -9.39 -6.66 7.29
CA ARG A 142 -9.96 -5.32 7.55
C ARG A 142 -10.47 -4.65 6.28
N LEU A 143 -9.77 -4.79 5.16
CA LEU A 143 -10.24 -4.26 3.88
C LEU A 143 -11.54 -4.96 3.43
N LEU A 144 -11.60 -6.29 3.55
CA LEU A 144 -12.83 -7.05 3.26
C LEU A 144 -13.99 -6.66 4.19
N MET A 145 -13.71 -6.34 5.46
CA MET A 145 -14.70 -5.82 6.40
C MET A 145 -15.23 -4.44 5.98
N GLN A 146 -14.36 -3.54 5.52
CA GLN A 146 -14.78 -2.22 5.02
C GLN A 146 -15.73 -2.33 3.81
N GLU A 147 -15.53 -3.36 2.99
CA GLU A 147 -16.40 -3.69 1.85
C GLU A 147 -17.58 -4.61 2.23
N GLU A 148 -17.83 -4.83 3.52
CA GLU A 148 -18.90 -5.68 4.06
C GLU A 148 -18.86 -7.14 3.54
N ARG A 149 -17.70 -7.61 3.10
CA ARG A 149 -17.45 -8.98 2.62
C ARG A 149 -17.20 -9.93 3.78
N TRP A 150 -18.14 -9.98 4.73
CA TRP A 150 -17.99 -10.64 6.03
C TRP A 150 -17.56 -12.11 5.92
N SER A 151 -18.28 -12.90 5.13
CA SER A 151 -17.96 -14.31 4.90
C SER A 151 -16.53 -14.52 4.37
N GLN A 152 -16.01 -13.62 3.53
CA GLN A 152 -14.64 -13.73 3.02
C GLN A 152 -13.62 -13.27 4.05
N ALA A 153 -13.88 -12.18 4.77
CA ALA A 153 -13.01 -11.71 5.86
C ALA A 153 -12.82 -12.81 6.92
N TYR A 154 -13.90 -13.51 7.29
CA TYR A 154 -13.83 -14.62 8.24
C TYR A 154 -12.92 -15.75 7.74
N ARG A 155 -13.11 -16.22 6.50
CA ARG A 155 -12.27 -17.26 5.90
C ARG A 155 -10.80 -16.82 5.82
N THR A 156 -10.55 -15.59 5.41
CA THR A 156 -9.19 -15.04 5.35
C THR A 156 -8.50 -15.10 6.71
N LEU A 157 -9.18 -14.78 7.80
CA LEU A 157 -8.63 -14.85 9.16
C LEU A 157 -8.45 -16.29 9.63
N ASP A 158 -9.46 -17.14 9.42
CA ASP A 158 -9.48 -18.55 9.83
C ASP A 158 -8.34 -19.36 9.18
N GLU A 159 -8.14 -19.18 7.87
CA GLU A 159 -7.09 -19.88 7.10
C GLU A 159 -5.67 -19.56 7.58
N GLY A 160 -5.44 -18.41 8.22
CA GLY A 160 -4.13 -18.05 8.76
C GLY A 160 -4.01 -18.16 10.26
N LEU A 161 -5.02 -18.70 10.94
CA LEU A 161 -5.09 -18.68 12.40
C LEU A 161 -3.93 -19.42 13.07
N THR A 162 -3.38 -20.44 12.40
CA THR A 162 -2.20 -21.18 12.85
C THR A 162 -0.89 -20.43 12.62
N ASP A 163 -0.86 -19.54 11.65
CA ASP A 163 0.34 -18.84 11.18
C ASP A 163 0.53 -17.51 11.92
N PHE A 164 -0.53 -17.00 12.56
CA PHE A 164 -0.42 -15.79 13.36
C PHE A 164 0.52 -15.94 14.54
N ARG A 165 1.41 -14.97 14.68
CA ARG A 165 2.15 -14.77 15.93
C ARG A 165 1.19 -14.49 17.08
N ASP A 166 1.58 -14.85 18.31
CA ASP A 166 0.69 -14.77 19.49
C ASP A 166 0.13 -13.37 19.74
N ASP A 167 0.93 -12.33 19.47
CA ASP A 167 0.54 -10.92 19.56
C ASP A 167 -0.53 -10.53 18.53
N ARG A 168 -0.52 -11.15 17.34
CA ARG A 168 -1.49 -10.93 16.26
C ARG A 168 -2.72 -11.85 16.36
N LYS A 169 -2.58 -12.99 17.03
CA LYS A 169 -3.63 -14.01 17.14
C LYS A 169 -4.85 -13.52 17.92
N GLY A 170 -4.63 -12.75 19.00
CA GLY A 170 -5.72 -12.12 19.73
C GLY A 170 -6.53 -11.17 18.86
N GLU A 171 -5.86 -10.32 18.09
CA GLU A 171 -6.52 -9.43 17.14
C GLU A 171 -7.28 -10.19 16.05
N ALA A 172 -6.70 -11.25 15.50
CA ALA A 172 -7.38 -12.11 14.53
C ALA A 172 -8.69 -12.66 15.10
N TYR A 173 -8.69 -13.20 16.31
CA TYR A 173 -9.90 -13.69 16.98
C TYR A 173 -10.93 -12.57 17.23
N LEU A 174 -10.48 -11.37 17.62
CA LEU A 174 -11.38 -10.24 17.82
C LEU A 174 -12.08 -9.87 16.50
N LEU A 175 -11.32 -9.74 15.41
CA LEU A 175 -11.88 -9.44 14.09
C LEU A 175 -12.80 -10.56 13.60
N MET A 176 -12.44 -11.83 13.81
CA MET A 176 -13.31 -12.97 13.47
C MET A 176 -14.65 -12.88 14.22
N GLY A 177 -14.64 -12.47 15.49
CA GLY A 177 -15.86 -12.27 16.28
C GLY A 177 -16.73 -11.15 15.72
N ILE A 178 -16.14 -10.00 15.41
CA ILE A 178 -16.85 -8.86 14.81
C ILE A 178 -17.45 -9.27 13.47
N VAL A 179 -16.66 -9.88 12.60
CA VAL A 179 -17.09 -10.35 11.28
C VAL A 179 -18.23 -11.37 11.40
N ALA A 180 -18.12 -12.34 12.30
CA ALA A 180 -19.17 -13.34 12.49
C ALA A 180 -20.46 -12.72 13.04
N PHE A 181 -20.35 -11.70 13.90
CA PHE A 181 -21.50 -10.96 14.40
C PHE A 181 -22.21 -10.20 13.28
N GLU A 182 -21.48 -9.43 12.46
CA GLU A 182 -22.05 -8.69 11.32
C GLU A 182 -22.67 -9.62 10.27
N ASP A 183 -22.13 -10.83 10.12
CA ASP A 183 -22.68 -11.87 9.24
C ASP A 183 -23.87 -12.64 9.87
N GLY A 184 -24.37 -12.22 11.04
CA GLY A 184 -25.51 -12.84 11.74
C GLY A 184 -25.21 -14.19 12.41
N ARG A 185 -23.95 -14.59 12.51
CA ARG A 185 -23.50 -15.88 13.07
C ARG A 185 -23.10 -15.73 14.54
N ALA A 186 -24.10 -15.48 15.40
CA ALA A 186 -23.90 -15.16 16.82
C ALA A 186 -23.09 -16.21 17.62
N ASP A 187 -23.28 -17.51 17.35
CA ASP A 187 -22.55 -18.57 18.04
C ASP A 187 -21.06 -18.55 17.69
N LEU A 188 -20.73 -18.39 16.40
CA LEU A 188 -19.34 -18.22 15.95
C LEU A 188 -18.71 -16.94 16.50
N ALA A 189 -19.48 -15.85 16.55
CA ALA A 189 -19.03 -14.59 17.14
C ALA A 189 -18.64 -14.79 18.61
N ARG A 190 -19.49 -15.44 19.40
CA ARG A 190 -19.25 -15.74 20.81
C ARG A 190 -18.02 -16.63 21.03
N GLU A 191 -17.83 -17.64 20.20
CA GLU A 191 -16.65 -18.50 20.24
C GLU A 191 -15.38 -17.70 19.98
N ALA A 192 -15.34 -16.93 18.89
CA ALA A 192 -14.19 -16.10 18.52
C ALA A 192 -13.87 -15.04 19.59
N PHE A 193 -14.87 -14.35 20.14
CA PHE A 193 -14.66 -13.42 21.26
C PHE A 193 -14.17 -14.12 22.53
N SER A 194 -14.61 -15.36 22.78
CA SER A 194 -14.12 -16.14 23.92
C SER A 194 -12.63 -16.48 23.78
N HIS A 195 -12.16 -16.79 22.57
CA HIS A 195 -10.74 -16.94 22.27
C HIS A 195 -9.99 -15.61 22.39
N ALA A 196 -10.51 -14.53 21.81
CA ALA A 196 -9.92 -13.19 21.88
C ALA A 196 -9.69 -12.74 23.35
N LYS A 197 -10.66 -13.02 24.24
CA LYS A 197 -10.58 -12.69 25.67
C LYS A 197 -9.36 -13.29 26.39
N ALA A 198 -8.79 -14.39 25.88
CA ALA A 198 -7.58 -14.99 26.45
C ALA A 198 -6.34 -14.11 26.22
N HIS A 199 -6.32 -13.30 25.17
CA HIS A 199 -5.20 -12.45 24.80
C HIS A 199 -5.30 -11.08 25.48
N GLU A 200 -4.24 -10.67 26.19
CA GLU A 200 -4.24 -9.45 27.02
C GLU A 200 -4.58 -8.19 26.21
N ALA A 201 -4.01 -8.04 25.02
CA ALA A 201 -4.14 -6.84 24.20
C ALA A 201 -5.58 -6.50 23.77
N VAL A 202 -6.45 -7.51 23.63
CA VAL A 202 -7.83 -7.36 23.12
C VAL A 202 -8.88 -7.84 24.13
N ARG A 203 -8.46 -8.13 25.36
CA ARG A 203 -9.30 -8.79 26.37
C ARG A 203 -10.55 -8.00 26.72
N GLU A 204 -10.40 -6.69 26.94
CA GLU A 204 -11.52 -5.85 27.36
C GLU A 204 -12.52 -5.64 26.22
N ASP A 205 -12.05 -5.45 24.99
CA ASP A 205 -12.92 -5.36 23.81
C ASP A 205 -13.74 -6.65 23.63
N ALA A 206 -13.08 -7.80 23.73
CA ALA A 206 -13.76 -9.09 23.66
C ALA A 206 -14.81 -9.28 24.76
N ARG A 207 -14.54 -8.80 26.00
CA ARG A 207 -15.52 -8.84 27.10
C ARG A 207 -16.72 -7.94 26.82
N HIS A 208 -16.51 -6.75 26.29
CA HIS A 208 -17.60 -5.84 25.91
C HIS A 208 -18.51 -6.48 24.85
N TRP A 209 -17.93 -7.08 23.82
CA TRP A 209 -18.67 -7.80 22.79
C TRP A 209 -19.47 -8.98 23.35
N LEU A 210 -18.87 -9.81 24.21
CA LEU A 210 -19.59 -10.92 24.86
C LEU A 210 -20.77 -10.43 25.70
N ALA A 211 -20.59 -9.37 26.49
CA ALA A 211 -21.65 -8.78 27.29
C ALA A 211 -22.79 -8.21 26.43
N PHE A 212 -22.44 -7.60 25.29
CA PHE A 212 -23.42 -7.11 24.31
C PHE A 212 -24.26 -8.26 23.73
N LEU A 213 -23.63 -9.36 23.31
CA LEU A 213 -24.32 -10.55 22.80
C LEU A 213 -25.25 -11.19 23.85
N ASP A 214 -24.83 -11.20 25.12
CA ASP A 214 -25.66 -11.72 26.23
C ASP A 214 -26.90 -10.85 26.49
N ALA A 215 -26.78 -9.54 26.32
CA ALA A 215 -27.90 -8.62 26.48
C ALA A 215 -28.91 -8.74 25.33
N ALA A 216 -28.43 -8.91 24.09
CA ALA A 216 -29.26 -9.06 22.90
C ALA A 216 -30.08 -10.36 22.87
N ASN A 217 -29.62 -11.41 23.55
CA ASN A 217 -30.28 -12.72 23.63
C ASN A 217 -31.25 -12.86 24.83
N ARG A 218 -31.55 -11.79 25.56
CA ARG A 218 -32.56 -11.84 26.63
C ARG A 218 -33.97 -11.81 26.03
N PRO A 219 -34.85 -12.77 26.39
CA PRO A 219 -36.20 -12.87 25.85
C PRO A 219 -37.11 -11.70 26.27
#